data_AF-A0A061FXI8-F1
#
_entry.id   AF-A0A061FXI8-F1
#
_cell.length_a   1.000
_cell.length_b   1.000
_cell.length_c   1.000
_cell.angle_alpha   90.00
_cell.angle_beta   90.00
_cell.angle_gamma   90.00
#
_symmetry.space_group_name_H-M   'P 1'
#
loop_
_entity.id
_entity.type
_entity.pdbx_description
1 polymer ?
#
loop_
_entity_poly.entity_id
_entity_poly.type
_entity_poly.pdbx_seq_one_letter_code
_entity_poly.pdbx_strand_id
1 'polypeptide(L)'
;MGCTFSGLNALYDAVNGGGDVWINDNRFRIVRQLGEGGFAYVFLVKEVMSDSSSASASGLAKKVKDPSHLSDDGTYAMKKVLIQNNEQLQLVREEIRVSSLFSHPHLLPLLDHAIIAVKPTQEGSWNHEAYLLFPVHLDGTLLDNSTAMKAKKEFFSTSDVLQIFRQLCAGLKHMHSLEPPYAHNDVKPGNVLLTRRKGQPPLSILMDFGSARPARKQIHSRSEALQLQEWASEHCSAPFRAPELWDCPSHADIDERTDIWSLGCTLYAIIYWFPSSLI
;
A
#
# COMPACT_ATOMS: atom_id res chain seq x y z
N MET A 1 23.93 36.67 -1.75
CA MET A 1 23.49 36.39 -0.37
C MET A 1 22.91 35.00 -0.36
N GLY A 2 23.72 34.01 -0.01
CA GLY A 2 23.33 32.60 0.06
C GLY A 2 22.81 32.28 1.45
N CYS A 3 21.61 31.73 1.53
CA CYS A 3 21.09 31.11 2.74
C CYS A 3 21.32 29.61 2.62
N THR A 4 22.38 29.14 3.27
CA THR A 4 22.61 27.73 3.59
C THR A 4 21.57 27.29 4.61
N PHE A 5 20.51 26.60 4.16
CA PHE A 5 19.63 25.87 5.07
C PHE A 5 20.35 24.60 5.53
N SER A 6 20.80 24.63 6.78
CA SER A 6 21.42 23.53 7.50
C SER A 6 20.40 22.41 7.69
N GLY A 7 20.50 21.36 6.87
CA GLY A 7 19.75 20.10 6.98
C GLY A 7 20.07 19.26 8.22
N LEU A 8 20.63 19.87 9.27
CA LEU A 8 20.98 19.21 10.53
C LEU A 8 19.84 19.23 11.56
N ASN A 9 18.92 20.20 11.49
CA ASN A 9 17.79 20.25 12.43
C ASN A 9 16.57 19.44 11.96
N ALA A 10 16.48 19.06 10.68
CA ALA A 10 15.37 18.26 10.16
C ALA A 10 15.48 16.76 10.46
N LEU A 11 16.70 16.27 10.78
CA LEU A 11 16.93 14.84 10.97
C LEU A 11 16.63 14.35 12.41
N TYR A 12 16.77 15.22 13.42
CA TYR A 12 16.47 14.83 14.81
C TYR A 12 14.96 14.74 15.09
N ASP A 13 14.14 15.43 14.30
CA ASP A 13 12.68 15.47 14.47
C ASP A 13 11.93 14.41 13.64
N ALA A 14 12.56 13.79 12.64
CA ALA A 14 11.91 12.82 11.76
C ALA A 14 11.77 11.42 12.40
N VAL A 15 12.60 11.10 13.39
CA VAL A 15 12.52 9.85 14.16
C VAL A 15 11.64 10.01 15.41
N ASN A 16 11.42 11.25 15.89
CA ASN A 16 10.65 11.56 17.10
C ASN A 16 9.34 12.34 16.87
N GLY A 17 8.85 12.46 15.64
CA GLY A 17 7.50 12.98 15.36
C GLY A 17 7.32 14.50 15.47
N GLY A 18 8.33 15.30 15.10
CA GLY A 18 8.28 16.77 15.15
C GLY A 18 8.50 17.51 13.83
N GLY A 19 8.78 16.81 12.74
CA GLY A 19 9.26 17.42 11.49
C GLY A 19 8.18 17.69 10.43
N ASP A 20 8.39 18.74 9.63
CA ASP A 20 7.63 18.96 8.40
C ASP A 20 8.38 18.33 7.21
N VAL A 21 7.64 17.69 6.30
CA VAL A 21 8.11 17.02 5.09
C VAL A 21 7.49 17.70 3.87
N TRP A 22 8.26 17.79 2.80
CA TRP A 22 7.79 18.30 1.51
C TRP A 22 7.66 17.16 0.52
N ILE A 23 6.48 17.04 -0.09
CA ILE A 23 6.24 16.16 -1.23
C ILE A 23 5.87 17.08 -2.38
N ASN A 24 6.79 17.24 -3.33
CA ASN A 24 6.70 18.25 -4.38
C ASN A 24 6.43 19.65 -3.78
N ASP A 25 5.34 20.31 -4.17
CA ASP A 25 4.99 21.67 -3.74
C ASP A 25 4.16 21.71 -2.44
N ASN A 26 3.86 20.55 -1.85
CA ASN A 26 2.96 20.42 -0.71
C ASN A 26 3.75 20.12 0.56
N ARG A 27 3.43 20.84 1.64
CA ARG A 27 4.07 20.70 2.96
C ARG A 27 3.16 19.92 3.89
N PHE A 28 3.72 18.92 4.56
CA PHE A 28 3.01 18.07 5.51
C PHE A 28 3.75 18.03 6.84
N ARG A 29 3.02 18.17 7.95
CA ARG A 29 3.55 17.96 9.29
C ARG A 29 3.40 16.50 9.69
N ILE A 30 4.46 15.85 10.16
CA ILE A 30 4.36 14.51 10.75
C ILE A 30 3.62 14.63 12.09
N VAL A 31 2.56 13.84 12.25
CA VAL A 31 1.76 13.80 13.49
C VAL A 31 2.19 12.64 14.37
N ARG A 32 2.27 11.43 13.81
CA ARG A 32 2.72 10.22 14.51
C ARG A 32 3.04 9.10 13.52
N GLN A 33 3.80 8.11 13.95
CA GLN A 33 3.97 6.87 13.19
C GLN A 33 2.71 5.98 13.31
N LEU A 34 2.34 5.35 12.20
CA LEU A 34 1.24 4.38 12.09
C LEU A 34 1.75 2.94 12.04
N GLY A 35 2.93 2.72 11.45
CA GLY A 35 3.55 1.40 11.36
C GLY A 35 4.96 1.44 10.75
N GLU A 36 5.64 0.30 10.79
CA GLU A 36 6.95 0.09 10.18
C GLU A 36 7.09 -1.35 9.64
N GLY A 37 7.94 -1.51 8.64
CA GLY A 37 8.31 -2.80 8.09
C GLY A 37 9.56 -2.69 7.22
N GLY A 38 10.63 -3.41 7.60
CA GLY A 38 11.92 -3.36 6.89
C GLY A 38 12.46 -1.93 6.81
N PHE A 39 12.61 -1.41 5.59
CA PHE A 39 13.07 -0.05 5.31
C PHE A 39 11.93 0.96 5.05
N ALA A 40 10.68 0.56 5.31
CA ALA A 40 9.50 1.38 5.11
C ALA A 40 8.84 1.76 6.45
N TYR A 41 8.44 3.03 6.54
CA TYR A 41 7.77 3.61 7.70
C TYR A 41 6.50 4.31 7.23
N VAL A 42 5.40 4.14 7.94
CA VAL A 42 4.13 4.79 7.60
C VAL A 42 3.82 5.80 8.70
N PHE A 43 3.55 7.04 8.30
CA PHE A 43 3.24 8.14 9.19
C PHE A 43 1.86 8.72 8.91
N LEU A 44 1.17 9.13 9.96
CA LEU A 44 0.06 10.06 9.86
C LEU A 44 0.66 11.46 9.69
N VAL A 45 0.26 12.15 8.62
CA VAL A 45 0.71 13.50 8.33
C VAL A 45 -0.47 14.44 8.14
N LYS A 46 -0.27 15.73 8.37
CA LYS A 46 -1.28 16.77 8.19
C LYS A 46 -0.79 17.83 7.21
N GLU A 47 -1.57 18.12 6.18
CA GLU A 47 -1.27 19.18 5.22
C GLU A 47 -1.22 20.54 5.92
N VAL A 48 -0.16 21.29 5.67
CA VAL A 48 0.04 22.64 6.20
C VAL A 48 -0.33 23.62 5.10
N MET A 49 -1.54 24.18 5.18
CA MET A 49 -1.98 25.22 4.24
C MET A 49 -1.13 26.47 4.39
N SER A 50 -0.67 27.05 3.28
CA SER A 50 0.02 28.34 3.32
C SER A 50 -1.00 29.46 3.46
N ASP A 51 -0.90 30.25 4.53
CA ASP A 51 -1.62 31.51 4.68
C ASP A 51 -1.06 32.52 3.67
N SER A 52 -1.45 32.42 2.40
CA SER A 52 -1.12 33.46 1.43
C SER A 52 -2.25 33.70 0.45
N SER A 53 -2.84 34.89 0.59
CA SER A 53 -3.80 35.57 -0.27
C SER A 53 -3.23 35.92 -1.66
N SER A 54 -2.48 35.00 -2.27
CA SER A 54 -1.92 35.13 -3.61
C SER A 54 -2.43 34.00 -4.50
N ALA A 55 -2.78 34.32 -5.75
CA ALA A 55 -3.50 33.48 -6.69
C ALA A 55 -2.77 32.20 -7.18
N SER A 56 -1.74 31.74 -6.46
CA SER A 56 -0.99 30.52 -6.73
C SER A 56 -1.03 29.53 -5.56
N ALA A 57 -2.21 29.31 -4.96
CA ALA A 57 -2.37 28.33 -3.89
C ALA A 57 -1.89 26.94 -4.35
N SER A 58 -0.73 26.50 -3.88
CA SER A 58 -0.32 25.10 -3.92
C SER A 58 -1.20 24.32 -2.93
N GLY A 59 -1.63 23.13 -3.31
CA GLY A 59 -2.47 22.30 -2.46
C GLY A 59 -2.80 20.99 -3.14
N LEU A 60 -2.83 19.91 -2.35
CA LEU A 60 -3.11 18.57 -2.84
C LEU A 60 -4.47 18.50 -3.57
N ALA A 61 -5.43 19.31 -3.13
CA ALA A 61 -6.77 19.43 -3.71
C ALA A 61 -6.80 19.80 -5.21
N LYS A 62 -5.74 20.43 -5.77
CA LYS A 62 -5.67 20.73 -7.21
C LYS A 62 -5.16 19.58 -8.06
N LYS A 63 -4.44 18.62 -7.46
CA LYS A 63 -3.82 17.47 -8.14
C LYS A 63 -4.69 16.21 -8.10
N VAL A 64 -5.47 16.04 -7.03
CA VAL A 64 -6.28 14.85 -6.81
C VAL A 64 -7.51 14.84 -7.73
N LYS A 65 -7.67 13.77 -8.52
CA LYS A 65 -8.77 13.62 -9.48
C LYS A 65 -10.12 13.36 -8.82
N ASP A 66 -10.13 12.62 -7.71
CA ASP A 66 -11.34 12.27 -6.97
C ASP A 66 -11.32 12.98 -5.60
N PRO A 67 -12.16 14.01 -5.41
CA PRO A 67 -12.24 14.75 -4.15
C PRO A 67 -12.58 13.88 -2.94
N SER A 68 -13.17 12.70 -3.11
CA SER A 68 -13.49 11.78 -2.00
C SER A 68 -12.25 11.20 -1.30
N HIS A 69 -11.06 11.37 -1.92
CA HIS A 69 -9.77 10.98 -1.35
C HIS A 69 -9.10 12.08 -0.53
N LEU A 70 -9.65 13.30 -0.54
CA LEU A 70 -9.19 14.39 0.31
C LEU A 70 -9.80 14.22 1.70
N SER A 71 -8.97 14.38 2.74
CA SER A 71 -9.48 14.39 4.11
C SER A 71 -10.00 15.78 4.47
N ASP A 72 -11.17 15.84 5.09
CA ASP A 72 -11.79 17.09 5.55
C ASP A 72 -10.89 17.86 6.54
N ASP A 73 -10.10 17.14 7.33
CA ASP A 73 -9.18 17.72 8.32
C ASP A 73 -7.73 17.87 7.82
N GLY A 74 -7.51 17.55 6.54
CA GLY A 74 -6.20 17.60 5.87
C GLY A 74 -5.21 16.51 6.32
N THR A 75 -5.69 15.41 6.92
CA THR A 75 -4.82 14.29 7.31
C THR A 75 -4.67 13.22 6.23
N TYR A 76 -3.48 12.63 6.14
CA TYR A 76 -3.10 11.64 5.13
C TYR A 76 -2.14 10.61 5.72
N ALA A 77 -1.98 9.48 5.02
CA ALA A 77 -0.96 8.50 5.33
C ALA A 77 0.24 8.70 4.38
N MET A 78 1.45 8.81 4.94
CA MET A 78 2.69 8.94 4.17
C MET A 78 3.59 7.74 4.43
N LYS A 79 3.87 6.96 3.39
CA LYS A 79 4.88 5.90 3.40
C LYS A 79 6.24 6.51 3.04
N LYS A 80 7.20 6.47 3.97
CA LYS A 80 8.61 6.80 3.76
C LYS A 80 9.40 5.51 3.55
N VAL A 81 10.17 5.42 2.47
CA VAL A 81 11.04 4.26 2.17
C VAL A 81 12.49 4.72 2.10
N LEU A 82 13.37 4.08 2.88
CA LEU A 82 14.81 4.30 2.82
C LEU A 82 15.42 3.38 1.74
N ILE A 83 16.19 3.96 0.81
CA ILE A 83 16.69 3.24 -0.37
C ILE A 83 18.22 3.21 -0.35
N GLN A 84 18.76 1.99 -0.31
CA GLN A 84 20.18 1.71 -0.14
C GLN A 84 20.89 1.41 -1.46
N ASN A 85 20.17 0.81 -2.41
CA ASN A 85 20.74 0.36 -3.68
C ASN A 85 19.79 0.62 -4.87
N ASN A 86 20.31 0.41 -6.09
CA ASN A 86 19.55 0.64 -7.31
C ASN A 86 18.39 -0.35 -7.50
N GLU A 87 18.48 -1.57 -6.96
CA GLU A 87 17.42 -2.57 -7.07
C GLU A 87 16.17 -2.12 -6.28
N GLN A 88 16.36 -1.71 -5.02
CA GLN A 88 15.30 -1.11 -4.19
C GLN A 88 14.70 0.14 -4.84
N LEU A 89 15.53 0.99 -5.46
CA LEU A 89 15.04 2.16 -6.18
C LEU A 89 14.11 1.76 -7.34
N GLN A 90 14.45 0.71 -8.09
CA GLN A 90 13.61 0.22 -9.18
C GLN A 90 12.30 -0.39 -8.66
N LEU A 91 12.35 -1.15 -7.55
CA LEU A 91 11.14 -1.69 -6.91
C LEU A 91 10.17 -0.57 -6.49
N VAL A 92 10.67 0.49 -5.85
CA VAL A 92 9.84 1.64 -5.45
C VAL A 92 9.28 2.39 -6.66
N ARG A 93 10.09 2.58 -7.72
CA ARG A 93 9.61 3.20 -8.97
C ARG A 93 8.51 2.37 -9.63
N GLU A 94 8.66 1.05 -9.61
CA GLU A 94 7.65 0.14 -10.15
C GLU A 94 6.37 0.17 -9.29
N GLU A 95 6.47 0.16 -7.96
CA GLU A 95 5.31 0.32 -7.06
C GLU A 95 4.56 1.63 -7.35
N ILE A 96 5.26 2.75 -7.51
CA ILE A 96 4.68 4.05 -7.86
C ILE A 96 3.99 3.98 -9.23
N ARG A 97 4.67 3.42 -10.23
CA ARG A 97 4.15 3.30 -11.59
C ARG A 97 2.88 2.45 -11.60
N VAL A 98 2.91 1.28 -10.99
CA VAL A 98 1.78 0.35 -10.95
C VAL A 98 0.61 0.94 -10.16
N SER A 99 0.86 1.55 -9.01
CA SER A 99 -0.19 2.24 -8.23
C SER A 99 -0.91 3.32 -9.04
N SER A 100 -0.19 4.03 -9.93
CA SER A 100 -0.78 5.08 -10.78
C SER A 100 -1.69 4.56 -11.90
N LEU A 101 -1.67 3.25 -12.19
CA LEU A 101 -2.52 2.62 -13.20
C LEU A 101 -3.97 2.43 -12.70
N PHE A 102 -4.16 2.41 -11.39
CA PHE A 102 -5.43 2.03 -10.78
C PHE A 102 -6.23 3.25 -10.34
N SER A 103 -7.52 3.27 -10.70
CA SER A 103 -8.46 4.29 -10.25
C SER A 103 -9.80 3.61 -10.01
N HIS A 104 -10.06 3.26 -8.75
CA HIS A 104 -11.24 2.51 -8.35
C HIS A 104 -11.50 2.70 -6.84
N PRO A 105 -12.76 2.82 -6.37
CA PRO A 105 -13.08 3.13 -4.97
C PRO A 105 -12.63 2.07 -3.95
N HIS A 106 -12.27 0.86 -4.40
CA HIS A 106 -11.82 -0.24 -3.57
C HIS A 106 -10.33 -0.58 -3.76
N LEU A 107 -9.56 0.31 -4.39
CA LEU A 107 -8.11 0.23 -4.55
C LEU A 107 -7.50 1.52 -3.98
N LEU A 108 -6.46 1.42 -3.15
CA LEU A 108 -5.88 2.58 -2.48
C LEU A 108 -5.19 3.49 -3.51
N PRO A 109 -5.64 4.74 -3.71
CA PRO A 109 -5.05 5.63 -4.69
C PRO A 109 -3.73 6.22 -4.17
N LEU A 110 -2.72 6.32 -5.04
CA LEU A 110 -1.53 7.13 -4.80
C LEU A 110 -1.84 8.60 -5.11
N LEU A 111 -1.84 9.46 -4.09
CA LEU A 111 -2.21 10.88 -4.23
C LEU A 111 -1.05 11.72 -4.75
N ASP A 112 0.15 11.50 -4.20
CA ASP A 112 1.37 12.18 -4.59
C ASP A 112 2.59 11.33 -4.22
N HIS A 113 3.74 11.61 -4.82
CA HIS A 113 4.99 10.95 -4.47
C HIS A 113 6.21 11.83 -4.76
N ALA A 114 7.32 11.54 -4.09
CA ALA A 114 8.62 12.12 -4.37
C ALA A 114 9.73 11.11 -4.10
N ILE A 115 10.80 11.15 -4.91
CA ILE A 115 12.04 10.42 -4.64
C ILE A 115 13.16 11.46 -4.56
N ILE A 116 13.85 11.51 -3.43
CA ILE A 116 14.85 12.52 -3.12
C ILE A 116 16.19 11.84 -2.87
N ALA A 117 17.24 12.32 -3.53
CA ALA A 117 18.60 11.90 -3.24
C ALA A 117 19.05 12.51 -1.90
N VAL A 118 19.61 11.68 -1.01
CA VAL A 118 20.10 12.11 0.29
C VAL A 118 21.60 11.88 0.40
N LYS A 119 22.26 12.74 1.18
CA LYS A 119 23.68 12.54 1.50
C LYS A 119 23.82 11.34 2.44
N PRO A 120 24.78 10.44 2.20
CA PRO A 120 25.07 9.35 3.13
C PRO A 120 25.30 9.92 4.54
N THR A 121 24.61 9.37 5.53
CA THR A 121 24.77 9.76 6.93
C THR A 121 25.79 8.84 7.61
N GLN A 122 26.36 9.27 8.74
CA GLN A 122 27.29 8.42 9.51
C GLN A 122 26.58 7.20 10.12
N GLU A 123 25.25 7.24 10.26
CA GLU A 123 24.42 6.20 10.88
C GLU A 123 23.76 5.25 9.86
N GLY A 124 23.85 5.51 8.55
CA GLY A 124 23.33 4.56 7.57
C GLY A 124 23.68 4.79 6.11
N SER A 125 23.69 3.67 5.38
CA SER A 125 24.02 3.56 3.96
C SER A 125 22.76 3.63 3.09
N TRP A 126 22.01 4.74 3.13
CA TRP A 126 20.98 5.03 2.12
C TRP A 126 21.33 6.27 1.33
N ASN A 127 20.98 6.25 0.04
CA ASN A 127 21.33 7.31 -0.91
C ASN A 127 20.08 7.99 -1.50
N HIS A 128 18.90 7.37 -1.33
CA HIS A 128 17.62 7.98 -1.67
C HIS A 128 16.59 7.74 -0.56
N GLU A 129 15.59 8.61 -0.52
CA GLU A 129 14.37 8.43 0.25
C GLU A 129 13.19 8.62 -0.69
N ALA A 130 12.20 7.74 -0.60
CA ALA A 130 10.93 7.89 -1.31
C ALA A 130 9.80 8.18 -0.34
N TYR A 131 8.89 9.05 -0.76
CA TYR A 131 7.69 9.47 -0.05
C TYR A 131 6.49 9.18 -0.93
N LEU A 132 5.54 8.38 -0.45
CA LEU A 132 4.29 8.07 -1.13
C LEU A 132 3.14 8.50 -0.24
N LEU A 133 2.20 9.28 -0.78
CA LEU A 133 1.08 9.87 -0.05
C LEU A 133 -0.24 9.20 -0.43
N PHE A 134 -1.03 8.82 0.57
CA PHE A 134 -2.29 8.10 0.43
C PHE A 134 -3.40 8.72 1.29
N PRO A 135 -4.67 8.46 0.98
CA PRO A 135 -5.75 8.70 1.94
C PRO A 135 -5.52 7.90 3.22
N VAL A 136 -5.84 8.49 4.37
CA VAL A 136 -5.70 7.80 5.65
C VAL A 136 -6.95 6.99 5.98
N HIS A 137 -6.75 5.74 6.43
CA HIS A 137 -7.80 4.86 6.92
C HIS A 137 -7.48 4.44 8.36
N LEU A 138 -8.05 5.14 9.34
CA LEU A 138 -7.69 5.00 10.76
C LEU A 138 -8.33 3.78 11.45
N ASP A 139 -9.34 3.15 10.84
CA ASP A 139 -9.93 1.91 11.38
C ASP A 139 -9.02 0.68 11.18
N GLY A 140 -7.83 0.87 10.59
CA GLY A 140 -6.81 -0.15 10.43
C GLY A 140 -7.14 -1.18 9.34
N THR A 141 -6.39 -2.27 9.36
CA THR A 141 -6.56 -3.35 8.40
C THR A 141 -7.66 -4.32 8.83
N LEU A 142 -8.12 -5.15 7.90
CA LEU A 142 -9.01 -6.26 8.15
C LEU A 142 -8.36 -7.28 9.11
N LEU A 143 -7.03 -7.45 9.07
CA LEU A 143 -6.29 -8.26 10.04
C LEU A 143 -6.36 -7.66 11.45
N ASP A 144 -6.16 -6.36 11.61
CA ASP A 144 -6.23 -5.67 12.92
C ASP A 144 -7.63 -5.83 13.52
N ASN A 145 -8.66 -5.60 12.70
CA ASN A 145 -10.06 -5.76 13.10
C ASN A 145 -10.36 -7.22 13.48
N SER A 146 -9.92 -8.19 12.66
CA SER A 146 -10.13 -9.62 12.94
C SER A 146 -9.45 -10.04 14.25
N THR A 147 -8.26 -9.51 14.52
CA THR A 147 -7.50 -9.78 15.76
C THR A 147 -8.21 -9.20 16.98
N ALA A 148 -8.68 -7.94 16.89
CA ALA A 148 -9.43 -7.29 17.96
C ALA A 148 -10.76 -7.99 18.25
N MET A 149 -11.46 -8.45 17.21
CA MET A 149 -12.72 -9.20 17.33
C MET A 149 -12.48 -10.60 17.94
N LYS A 150 -11.43 -11.31 17.52
CA LYS A 150 -11.02 -12.60 18.10
C LYS A 150 -10.73 -12.49 19.59
N ALA A 151 -10.03 -11.43 20.02
CA ALA A 151 -9.76 -11.18 21.45
C ALA A 151 -11.06 -11.01 22.28
N LYS A 152 -12.12 -10.48 21.66
CA LYS A 152 -13.45 -10.31 22.25
C LYS A 152 -14.38 -11.50 22.01
N LYS A 153 -13.94 -12.53 21.25
CA LYS A 153 -14.77 -13.65 20.75
C LYS A 153 -15.96 -13.18 19.91
N GLU A 154 -15.77 -12.10 19.15
CA GLU A 154 -16.76 -11.51 18.24
C GLU A 154 -16.43 -11.87 16.79
N PHE A 155 -17.45 -11.92 15.94
CA PHE A 155 -17.30 -12.16 14.50
C PHE A 155 -17.86 -11.00 13.70
N PHE A 156 -17.34 -10.82 12.49
CA PHE A 156 -18.03 -9.98 11.51
C PHE A 156 -19.42 -10.56 11.24
N SER A 157 -20.42 -9.68 11.10
CA SER A 157 -21.73 -10.11 10.65
C SER A 157 -21.63 -10.68 9.24
N THR A 158 -22.48 -11.66 8.89
CA THR A 158 -22.52 -12.20 7.51
C THR A 158 -22.71 -11.10 6.47
N SER A 159 -23.50 -10.08 6.79
CA SER A 159 -23.70 -8.91 5.93
C SER A 159 -22.39 -8.14 5.70
N ASP A 160 -21.60 -7.89 6.74
CA ASP A 160 -20.31 -7.21 6.62
C ASP A 160 -19.32 -8.04 5.81
N VAL A 161 -19.24 -9.35 6.06
CA VAL A 161 -18.37 -10.27 5.31
C VAL A 161 -18.69 -10.22 3.82
N LEU A 162 -19.97 -10.39 3.45
CA LEU A 162 -20.40 -10.35 2.06
C LEU A 162 -20.13 -8.99 1.41
N GLN A 163 -20.32 -7.91 2.16
CA GLN A 163 -20.07 -6.57 1.67
C GLN A 163 -18.58 -6.31 1.44
N ILE A 164 -17.69 -6.72 2.35
CA ILE A 164 -16.24 -6.63 2.19
C ILE A 164 -15.82 -7.46 0.98
N PHE A 165 -16.27 -8.72 0.90
CA PHE A 165 -15.94 -9.61 -0.21
C PHE A 165 -16.37 -9.04 -1.57
N ARG A 166 -17.59 -8.51 -1.67
CA ARG A 166 -18.10 -7.87 -2.89
C ARG A 166 -17.24 -6.69 -3.33
N GLN A 167 -16.79 -5.86 -2.40
CA GLN A 167 -15.95 -4.69 -2.69
C GLN A 167 -14.55 -5.10 -3.15
N LEU A 168 -13.95 -6.12 -2.52
CA LEU A 168 -12.67 -6.69 -2.97
C LEU A 168 -12.79 -7.31 -4.37
N CYS A 169 -13.88 -8.03 -4.66
CA CYS A 169 -14.17 -8.52 -6.02
C CYS A 169 -14.23 -7.39 -7.04
N ALA A 170 -14.85 -6.25 -6.69
CA ALA A 170 -14.93 -5.10 -7.57
C ALA A 170 -13.54 -4.49 -7.85
N GLY A 171 -12.69 -4.35 -6.82
CA GLY A 171 -11.31 -3.88 -6.96
C GLY A 171 -10.45 -4.81 -7.82
N LEU A 172 -10.49 -6.11 -7.56
CA LEU A 172 -9.75 -7.10 -8.35
C LEU A 172 -10.25 -7.16 -9.79
N LYS A 173 -11.58 -7.14 -10.00
CA LYS A 173 -12.16 -7.06 -11.34
C LYS A 173 -11.63 -5.86 -12.12
N HIS A 174 -11.48 -4.70 -11.48
CA HIS A 174 -10.88 -3.52 -12.12
C HIS A 174 -9.46 -3.82 -12.61
N MET A 175 -8.58 -4.33 -11.74
CA MET A 175 -7.20 -4.69 -12.10
C MET A 175 -7.13 -5.75 -13.21
N HIS A 176 -7.96 -6.78 -13.11
CA HIS A 176 -8.04 -7.90 -14.05
C HIS A 176 -8.64 -7.50 -15.41
N SER A 177 -9.34 -6.37 -15.48
CA SER A 177 -9.96 -5.87 -16.72
C SER A 177 -9.10 -4.89 -17.52
N LEU A 178 -7.91 -4.54 -17.02
CA LEU A 178 -6.96 -3.70 -17.74
C LEU A 178 -6.37 -4.42 -18.95
N GLU A 179 -5.76 -3.65 -19.85
CA GLU A 179 -5.02 -4.16 -21.00
C GLU A 179 -3.57 -3.65 -20.97
N PRO A 180 -2.58 -4.49 -20.61
CA PRO A 180 -2.72 -5.89 -20.18
C PRO A 180 -3.34 -6.00 -18.77
N PRO A 181 -3.93 -7.17 -18.41
CA PRO A 181 -4.48 -7.38 -17.08
C PRO A 181 -3.38 -7.43 -16.04
N TYR A 182 -3.66 -6.95 -14.83
CA TYR A 182 -2.73 -6.96 -13.70
C TYR A 182 -3.25 -7.85 -12.58
N ALA A 183 -2.36 -8.66 -11.97
CA ALA A 183 -2.64 -9.41 -10.76
C ALA A 183 -1.98 -8.70 -9.56
N HIS A 184 -2.62 -8.75 -8.40
CA HIS A 184 -2.12 -8.18 -7.15
C HIS A 184 -1.05 -9.07 -6.51
N ASN A 185 -1.22 -10.39 -6.56
CA ASN A 185 -0.33 -11.43 -6.03
C ASN A 185 -0.10 -11.45 -4.50
N ASP A 186 -0.74 -10.58 -3.73
CA ASP A 186 -0.60 -10.56 -2.26
C ASP A 186 -1.90 -10.12 -1.57
N VAL A 187 -3.04 -10.62 -2.07
CA VAL A 187 -4.35 -10.38 -1.46
C VAL A 187 -4.43 -11.14 -0.14
N LYS A 188 -4.49 -10.39 0.97
CA LYS A 188 -4.58 -10.94 2.33
C LYS A 188 -5.27 -9.93 3.27
N PRO A 189 -5.78 -10.35 4.44
CA PRO A 189 -6.40 -9.45 5.41
C PRO A 189 -5.52 -8.26 5.83
N GLY A 190 -4.19 -8.44 5.86
CA GLY A 190 -3.24 -7.36 6.19
C GLY A 190 -3.16 -6.27 5.12
N ASN A 191 -3.55 -6.56 3.88
CA ASN A 191 -3.54 -5.62 2.76
C ASN A 191 -4.93 -5.06 2.44
N VAL A 192 -5.90 -5.22 3.34
CA VAL A 192 -7.25 -4.68 3.18
C VAL A 192 -7.50 -3.66 4.29
N LEU A 193 -7.54 -2.38 3.94
CA LEU A 193 -7.94 -1.31 4.85
C LEU A 193 -9.45 -1.31 5.02
N LEU A 194 -9.92 -1.00 6.23
CA LEU A 194 -11.33 -0.80 6.51
C LEU A 194 -11.62 0.66 6.84
N THR A 195 -12.84 1.09 6.57
CA THR A 195 -13.40 2.34 7.08
C THR A 195 -14.85 2.14 7.46
N ARG A 196 -15.18 2.48 8.70
CA ARG A 196 -16.52 2.33 9.28
C ARG A 196 -17.14 3.71 9.43
N ARG A 197 -18.31 3.88 8.81
CA ARG A 197 -19.14 5.07 8.98
C ARG A 197 -20.44 4.66 9.66
N LYS A 198 -20.89 5.46 10.62
CA LYS A 198 -22.11 5.15 11.39
C LYS A 198 -23.30 4.98 10.45
N GLY A 199 -23.99 3.84 10.54
CA GLY A 199 -25.15 3.53 9.72
C GLY A 199 -24.84 3.13 8.27
N GLN A 200 -23.57 2.96 7.91
CA GLN A 200 -23.15 2.47 6.61
C GLN A 200 -22.38 1.17 6.77
N PRO A 201 -22.40 0.29 5.76
CA PRO A 201 -21.60 -0.92 5.82
C PRO A 201 -20.10 -0.57 5.67
N PRO A 202 -19.18 -1.43 6.12
CA PRO A 202 -17.75 -1.16 6.07
C PRO A 202 -17.28 -0.95 4.64
N LEU A 203 -16.53 0.12 4.40
CA LEU A 203 -15.79 0.35 3.17
C LEU A 203 -14.47 -0.43 3.26
N SER A 204 -14.17 -1.25 2.27
CA SER A 204 -12.92 -2.01 2.18
C SER A 204 -12.10 -1.55 0.98
N ILE A 205 -10.81 -1.33 1.20
CA ILE A 205 -9.87 -0.82 0.20
C ILE A 205 -8.65 -1.71 0.20
N LEU A 206 -8.35 -2.31 -0.96
CA LEU A 206 -7.15 -3.11 -1.17
C LEU A 206 -5.94 -2.18 -1.36
N MET A 207 -4.85 -2.47 -0.68
CA MET A 207 -3.60 -1.70 -0.69
C MET A 207 -2.39 -2.58 -0.99
N ASP A 208 -1.22 -1.95 -1.12
CA ASP A 208 0.08 -2.60 -1.33
C ASP A 208 0.24 -3.28 -2.68
N PHE A 209 0.54 -2.47 -3.70
CA PHE A 209 0.77 -2.92 -5.07
C PHE A 209 2.24 -3.28 -5.34
N GLY A 210 3.07 -3.46 -4.31
CA GLY A 210 4.50 -3.80 -4.49
C GLY A 210 4.75 -5.13 -5.20
N SER A 211 3.81 -6.08 -5.06
CA SER A 211 3.84 -7.40 -5.74
C SER A 211 3.00 -7.44 -7.02
N ALA A 212 2.33 -6.33 -7.38
CA ALA A 212 1.44 -6.30 -8.51
C ALA A 212 2.23 -6.25 -9.83
N ARG A 213 1.81 -7.07 -10.80
CA ARG A 213 2.47 -7.17 -12.12
C ARG A 213 1.48 -7.62 -13.19
N PRO A 214 1.83 -7.56 -14.49
CA PRO A 214 1.01 -8.17 -15.54
C PRO A 214 0.66 -9.62 -15.20
N ALA A 215 -0.63 -9.93 -15.24
CA ALA A 215 -1.20 -11.15 -14.69
C ALA A 215 -0.81 -12.40 -15.50
N ARG A 216 -0.88 -12.28 -16.83
CA ARG A 216 -0.76 -13.42 -17.75
C ARG A 216 0.69 -13.66 -18.13
N LYS A 217 1.20 -14.83 -17.77
CA LYS A 217 2.54 -15.30 -18.13
C LYS A 217 2.46 -16.73 -18.64
N GLN A 218 2.92 -16.93 -19.87
CA GLN A 218 3.14 -18.28 -20.39
C GLN A 218 4.48 -18.79 -19.88
N ILE A 219 4.48 -19.99 -19.31
CA ILE A 219 5.68 -20.69 -18.87
C ILE A 219 6.01 -21.74 -19.92
N HIS A 220 7.20 -21.65 -20.51
CA HIS A 220 7.67 -22.51 -21.59
C HIS A 220 8.83 -23.42 -21.18
N SER A 221 9.36 -23.28 -19.97
CA SER A 221 10.47 -24.09 -19.49
C SER A 221 10.47 -24.29 -17.98
N ARG A 222 11.21 -25.31 -17.52
CA ARG A 222 11.45 -25.52 -16.08
C ARG A 222 12.20 -24.35 -15.45
N SER A 223 13.10 -23.69 -16.18
CA SER A 223 13.84 -22.54 -15.67
C SER A 223 12.90 -21.35 -15.41
N GLU A 224 11.99 -21.05 -16.32
CA GLU A 224 10.97 -20.01 -16.12
C GLU A 224 10.02 -20.32 -14.97
N ALA A 225 9.66 -21.61 -14.81
CA ALA A 225 8.84 -22.07 -13.69
C ALA A 225 9.55 -21.86 -12.35
N LEU A 226 10.84 -22.21 -12.25
CA LEU A 226 11.64 -22.00 -11.04
C LEU A 226 11.80 -20.52 -10.71
N GLN A 227 12.07 -19.67 -11.70
CA GLN A 227 12.14 -18.22 -11.49
C GLN A 227 10.82 -17.64 -10.98
N LEU A 228 9.68 -18.11 -11.52
CA LEU A 228 8.37 -17.69 -11.04
C LEU A 228 8.13 -18.16 -9.60
N GLN A 229 8.51 -19.40 -9.27
CA GLN A 229 8.38 -19.94 -7.93
C GLN A 229 9.25 -19.19 -6.91
N GLU A 230 10.51 -18.89 -7.25
CA GLU A 230 11.41 -18.08 -6.43
C GLU A 230 10.84 -16.67 -6.21
N TRP A 231 10.39 -16.02 -7.28
CA TRP A 231 9.74 -14.71 -7.18
C TRP A 231 8.50 -14.76 -6.26
N ALA A 232 7.62 -15.76 -6.43
CA ALA A 232 6.43 -15.91 -5.59
C ALA A 232 6.79 -16.21 -4.13
N SER A 233 7.94 -16.86 -3.90
CA SER A 233 8.45 -17.15 -2.55
C SER A 233 8.75 -15.87 -1.75
N GLU A 234 9.20 -14.83 -2.44
CA GLU A 234 9.59 -13.53 -1.88
C GLU A 234 8.43 -12.52 -1.85
N HIS A 235 7.49 -12.61 -2.81
CA HIS A 235 6.50 -11.55 -3.05
C HIS A 235 5.06 -11.92 -2.67
N CYS A 236 4.73 -13.22 -2.56
CA CYS A 236 3.41 -13.69 -2.19
C CYS A 236 3.42 -14.25 -0.77
N SER A 237 2.51 -13.80 0.10
CA SER A 237 2.39 -14.35 1.45
C SER A 237 2.02 -15.83 1.43
N ALA A 238 2.86 -16.69 2.02
CA ALA A 238 2.74 -18.15 1.96
C ALA A 238 1.32 -18.69 2.26
N PRO A 239 0.57 -18.21 3.28
CA PRO A 239 -0.77 -18.75 3.59
C PRO A 239 -1.85 -18.42 2.57
N PHE A 240 -1.60 -17.44 1.70
CA PHE A 240 -2.52 -16.94 0.68
C PHE A 240 -2.03 -17.26 -0.74
N ARG A 241 -0.85 -17.87 -0.87
CA ARG A 241 -0.22 -18.18 -2.16
C ARG A 241 -0.96 -19.32 -2.86
N ALA A 242 -1.30 -19.08 -4.13
CA ALA A 242 -1.97 -20.06 -4.99
C ALA A 242 -1.11 -21.31 -5.23
N PRO A 243 -1.71 -22.51 -5.37
CA PRO A 243 -0.97 -23.76 -5.50
C PRO A 243 -0.05 -23.80 -6.73
N GLU A 244 -0.46 -23.20 -7.85
CA GLU A 244 0.33 -23.07 -9.07
C GLU A 244 1.58 -22.18 -8.91
N LEU A 245 1.70 -21.45 -7.80
CA LEU A 245 2.89 -20.68 -7.42
C LEU A 245 3.78 -21.41 -6.41
N TRP A 246 3.32 -22.54 -5.85
CA TRP A 246 4.13 -23.41 -4.97
C TRP A 246 4.89 -24.46 -5.78
N ASP A 247 4.19 -25.15 -6.68
CA ASP A 247 4.76 -26.10 -7.61
C ASP A 247 4.47 -25.61 -9.03
N CYS A 248 5.30 -24.70 -9.53
CA CYS A 248 5.05 -24.07 -10.81
C CYS A 248 5.26 -25.06 -11.96
N PRO A 249 4.21 -25.32 -12.78
CA PRO A 249 4.33 -26.21 -13.93
C PRO A 249 5.24 -25.61 -15.01
N SER A 250 5.98 -26.48 -15.71
CA SER A 250 6.98 -26.06 -16.72
C SER A 250 6.38 -25.69 -18.08
N HIS A 251 5.09 -25.96 -18.30
CA HIS A 251 4.36 -25.70 -19.54
C HIS A 251 2.90 -25.36 -19.19
N ALA A 252 2.65 -24.11 -18.80
CA ALA A 252 1.33 -23.67 -18.37
C ALA A 252 1.18 -22.15 -18.51
N ASP A 253 -0.07 -21.73 -18.61
CA ASP A 253 -0.45 -20.33 -18.51
C ASP A 253 -0.80 -20.01 -17.05
N ILE A 254 -0.05 -19.08 -16.46
CA ILE A 254 -0.38 -18.48 -15.16
C ILE A 254 -1.08 -17.17 -15.44
N ASP A 255 -2.18 -16.89 -14.74
CA ASP A 255 -3.02 -15.73 -14.98
C ASP A 255 -3.57 -15.13 -13.67
N GLU A 256 -4.49 -14.18 -13.80
CA GLU A 256 -5.10 -13.44 -12.70
C GLU A 256 -5.86 -14.31 -11.68
N ARG A 257 -6.10 -15.59 -11.96
CA ARG A 257 -6.80 -16.50 -11.04
C ARG A 257 -6.00 -16.79 -9.77
N THR A 258 -4.70 -16.50 -9.74
CA THR A 258 -3.90 -16.53 -8.51
C THR A 258 -4.52 -15.64 -7.42
N ASP A 259 -5.02 -14.45 -7.78
CA ASP A 259 -5.69 -13.54 -6.83
C ASP A 259 -7.03 -14.10 -6.34
N ILE A 260 -7.73 -14.90 -7.15
CA ILE A 260 -9.01 -15.52 -6.77
C ILE A 260 -8.80 -16.56 -5.68
N TRP A 261 -7.70 -17.32 -5.74
CA TRP A 261 -7.29 -18.19 -4.64
C TRP A 261 -7.01 -17.39 -3.37
N SER A 262 -6.16 -16.37 -3.46
CA SER A 262 -5.81 -15.51 -2.31
C SER A 262 -7.03 -14.80 -1.70
N LEU A 263 -7.99 -14.39 -2.54
CA LEU A 263 -9.27 -13.85 -2.12
C LEU A 263 -10.13 -14.88 -1.39
N GLY A 264 -10.15 -16.14 -1.84
CA GLY A 264 -10.81 -17.25 -1.15
C GLY A 264 -10.22 -17.51 0.24
N CYS A 265 -8.89 -17.54 0.35
CA CYS A 265 -8.18 -17.61 1.63
C CYS A 265 -8.51 -16.42 2.53
N THR A 266 -8.59 -15.21 1.96
CA THR A 266 -8.99 -13.99 2.69
C THR A 266 -10.43 -14.08 3.18
N LEU A 267 -11.37 -14.58 2.38
CA LEU A 267 -12.76 -14.79 2.82
C LEU A 267 -12.81 -15.78 3.99
N TYR A 268 -12.11 -16.91 3.87
CA TYR A 268 -12.02 -17.91 4.93
C TYR A 268 -11.46 -17.31 6.23
N ALA A 269 -10.41 -16.49 6.14
CA ALA A 269 -9.79 -15.79 7.26
C ALA A 269 -10.78 -14.93 8.05
N ILE A 270 -11.64 -14.19 7.35
CA ILE A 270 -12.59 -13.26 7.96
C ILE A 270 -13.70 -14.04 8.71
N ILE A 271 -14.11 -15.19 8.17
CA ILE A 271 -15.21 -15.99 8.74
C ILE A 271 -14.75 -16.75 9.98
N TYR A 272 -13.56 -17.37 9.94
CA TYR A 272 -13.14 -18.35 10.95
C TYR A 272 -11.97 -17.89 11.83
N TRP A 273 -11.40 -16.72 11.55
CA TRP A 273 -10.08 -16.27 12.01
C TRP A 273 -8.95 -17.18 11.50
N PHE A 274 -7.81 -16.59 11.14
CA PHE A 274 -6.63 -17.41 10.88
C PHE A 274 -6.17 -18.10 12.18
N PRO A 275 -5.78 -19.39 12.13
CA PRO A 275 -5.01 -20.01 13.20
C PRO A 275 -3.74 -19.18 13.40
N SER A 276 -3.45 -18.78 14.64
CA SER A 276 -2.27 -17.98 14.97
C SER A 276 -0.94 -18.67 14.61
N SER A 277 -0.99 -19.96 14.26
CA SER A 277 0.14 -20.80 13.87
C SER A 277 0.50 -20.73 12.37
N LEU A 278 -0.21 -19.93 11.58
CA LEU A 278 -0.05 -19.85 10.13
C LEU A 278 0.29 -18.43 9.63
N ILE A 279 0.49 -17.46 10.52
CA ILE A 279 0.89 -16.08 10.19
C ILE A 279 2.35 -15.89 10.59
#